data_AF-A0A284VPP8-F1
#
_entry.id   AF-A0A284VPP8-F1
#
_cell.length_a   1.000
_cell.length_b   1.000
_cell.length_c   1.000
_cell.angle_alpha   90.00
_cell.angle_beta   90.00
_cell.angle_gamma   90.00
#
_symmetry.space_group_name_H-M   'P 1'
#
loop_
_entity.id
_entity.type
_entity.pdbx_description
1 polymer ?
#
loop_
_entity_poly.entity_id
_entity_poly.type
_entity_poly.pdbx_seq_one_letter_code
_entity_poly.pdbx_strand_id
1 'polypeptide(L)'
;MEKKIEDRLELYSEIYQKAFEKALKVNPNNARYIASEIFKEIARDMRSELISKLQRENGKNAGTKAEDLVETEDKGKINGNGDKPKEENTDPATVKQRYALHKFGIENVPESLTKKEASEILNSLVCFSREGNREAVNEIVERLNAIDELKTKTNQTSKIAL
;
A
#
# COMPACT_ATOMS: atom_id res chain seq x y z
N MET A 1 -9.70 -17.41 16.24
CA MET A 1 -8.79 -16.56 15.43
C MET A 1 -8.04 -17.43 14.45
N GLU A 2 -7.52 -18.57 14.92
CA GLU A 2 -6.86 -19.63 14.14
C GLU A 2 -7.66 -20.11 12.92
N LYS A 3 -8.95 -20.46 13.08
CA LYS A 3 -9.79 -20.88 11.94
C LYS A 3 -9.83 -19.88 10.78
N LYS A 4 -9.84 -18.57 11.07
CA LYS A 4 -9.81 -17.53 10.02
C LYS A 4 -8.45 -17.42 9.32
N ILE A 5 -7.38 -17.81 9.99
CA ILE A 5 -6.03 -17.86 9.43
C ILE A 5 -5.90 -19.10 8.55
N GLU A 6 -6.35 -20.25 9.04
CA GLU A 6 -6.41 -21.51 8.28
C GLU A 6 -7.22 -21.35 6.99
N ASP A 7 -8.43 -20.80 7.06
CA ASP A 7 -9.27 -20.55 5.87
C ASP A 7 -8.56 -19.64 4.83
N ARG A 8 -7.76 -18.68 5.29
CA ARG A 8 -6.99 -17.79 4.40
C ARG A 8 -5.80 -18.52 3.79
N LEU A 9 -5.09 -19.33 4.58
CA LEU A 9 -3.96 -20.12 4.10
C LEU A 9 -4.42 -21.13 3.04
N GLU A 10 -5.54 -21.80 3.26
CA GLU A 10 -6.16 -22.73 2.30
C GLU A 10 -6.44 -22.00 0.97
N LEU A 11 -7.15 -20.85 1.04
CA LEU A 11 -7.48 -20.06 -0.14
C LEU A 11 -6.25 -19.63 -0.94
N TYR A 12 -5.22 -19.09 -0.27
CA TYR A 12 -3.99 -18.67 -0.96
C TYR A 12 -3.21 -19.87 -1.52
N SER A 13 -3.21 -21.01 -0.82
CA SER A 13 -2.56 -22.23 -1.29
C SER A 13 -3.23 -22.75 -2.56
N GLU A 14 -4.56 -22.80 -2.60
CA GLU A 14 -5.32 -23.19 -3.79
C GLU A 14 -5.05 -22.27 -4.98
N ILE A 15 -5.00 -20.96 -4.77
CA ILE A 15 -4.73 -19.99 -5.83
C ILE A 15 -3.33 -20.21 -6.40
N TYR A 16 -2.33 -20.37 -5.53
CA TYR A 16 -0.96 -20.63 -5.97
C TYR A 16 -0.87 -21.95 -6.74
N GLN A 17 -1.50 -23.02 -6.25
CA GLN A 17 -1.49 -24.32 -6.91
C GLN A 17 -2.12 -24.26 -8.31
N LYS A 18 -3.27 -23.60 -8.45
CA LYS A 18 -3.90 -23.37 -9.77
C LYS A 18 -3.02 -22.54 -10.71
N ALA A 19 -2.34 -21.52 -10.20
CA ALA A 19 -1.39 -20.74 -10.99
C ALA A 19 -0.19 -21.60 -11.44
N PHE A 20 0.32 -22.45 -10.55
CA PHE A 20 1.45 -23.34 -10.80
C PHE A 20 1.12 -24.42 -11.83
N GLU A 21 -0.05 -25.07 -11.75
CA GLU A 21 -0.50 -26.03 -12.74
C GLU A 21 -0.62 -25.42 -14.14
N LYS A 22 -1.12 -24.18 -14.24
CA LYS A 22 -1.15 -23.44 -15.50
C LYS A 22 0.25 -23.10 -16.00
N ALA A 23 1.13 -22.65 -15.11
CA ALA A 23 2.49 -22.30 -15.45
C ALA A 23 3.31 -23.51 -15.94
N LEU A 24 3.11 -24.69 -15.35
CA LEU A 24 3.72 -25.95 -15.79
C LEU A 24 3.35 -26.29 -17.24
N LYS A 25 2.10 -26.04 -17.66
CA LYS A 25 1.65 -26.29 -19.04
C LYS A 25 2.29 -25.34 -20.05
N VAL A 26 2.68 -24.13 -19.62
CA VAL A 26 3.26 -23.10 -20.50
C VAL A 26 4.78 -23.23 -20.57
N ASN A 27 5.45 -23.34 -19.42
CA ASN A 27 6.90 -23.45 -19.34
C ASN A 27 7.31 -24.17 -18.03
N PRO A 28 7.56 -25.49 -18.08
CA PRO A 28 7.93 -26.27 -16.89
C PRO A 28 9.19 -25.75 -16.19
N ASN A 29 10.19 -25.31 -16.96
CA ASN A 29 11.48 -24.86 -16.44
C ASN A 29 11.37 -23.53 -15.66
N ASN A 30 10.34 -22.73 -15.95
CA ASN A 30 10.11 -21.45 -15.31
C ASN A 30 8.77 -21.38 -14.55
N ALA A 31 8.11 -22.52 -14.33
CA ALA A 31 6.75 -22.57 -13.81
C ALA A 31 6.62 -21.92 -12.43
N ARG A 32 7.61 -22.10 -11.56
CA ARG A 32 7.62 -21.51 -10.20
C ARG A 32 7.61 -19.99 -10.25
N TYR A 33 8.43 -19.40 -11.12
CA TYR A 33 8.50 -17.94 -11.28
C TYR A 33 7.19 -17.40 -11.85
N ILE A 34 6.70 -17.98 -12.94
CA ILE A 34 5.44 -17.57 -13.59
C ILE A 34 4.26 -17.66 -12.61
N ALA A 35 4.17 -18.76 -11.85
CA ALA A 35 3.13 -18.93 -10.83
C ALA A 35 3.23 -17.90 -9.71
N SER A 36 4.45 -17.56 -9.28
CA SER A 36 4.69 -16.52 -8.27
C SER A 36 4.24 -15.14 -8.75
N GLU A 37 4.55 -14.78 -10.00
CA GLU A 37 4.12 -13.49 -10.56
C GLU A 37 2.58 -13.42 -10.71
N ILE A 38 1.94 -14.48 -11.22
CA ILE A 38 0.48 -14.57 -11.30
C ILE A 38 -0.15 -14.46 -9.91
N PHE A 39 0.36 -15.22 -8.94
CA PHE A 39 -0.14 -15.21 -7.57
C PHE A 39 -0.06 -13.82 -6.93
N LYS A 40 1.06 -13.11 -7.12
CA LYS A 40 1.25 -11.75 -6.60
C LYS A 40 0.21 -10.78 -7.17
N GLU A 41 -0.08 -10.84 -8.47
CA GLU A 41 -1.10 -9.99 -9.08
C GLU A 41 -2.51 -10.31 -8.55
N ILE A 42 -2.89 -11.59 -8.48
CA ILE A 42 -4.19 -11.99 -7.89
C ILE A 42 -4.29 -11.52 -6.43
N ALA A 43 -3.23 -11.68 -5.64
CA ALA A 43 -3.21 -11.21 -4.25
C ALA A 43 -3.28 -9.67 -4.14
N ARG A 44 -2.80 -8.91 -5.13
CA ARG A 44 -3.03 -7.45 -5.20
C ARG A 44 -4.48 -7.15 -5.51
N ASP A 45 -5.08 -7.79 -6.50
CA ASP A 45 -6.47 -7.57 -6.90
C ASP A 45 -7.45 -7.88 -5.76
N MET A 46 -7.28 -9.01 -5.08
CA MET A 46 -8.10 -9.37 -3.92
C MET A 46 -8.00 -8.35 -2.79
N ARG A 47 -6.81 -7.76 -2.57
CA ARG A 47 -6.64 -6.68 -1.59
C ARG A 47 -7.36 -5.41 -2.04
N SER A 48 -7.21 -5.02 -3.30
CA SER A 48 -7.89 -3.87 -3.89
C SER A 48 -9.42 -4.00 -3.81
N GLU A 49 -9.96 -5.20 -4.04
CA GLU A 49 -11.38 -5.49 -3.88
C GLU A 49 -11.85 -5.38 -2.42
N LEU A 50 -11.07 -5.90 -1.48
CA LEU A 50 -11.38 -5.82 -0.06
C LEU A 50 -11.41 -4.36 0.40
N ILE A 51 -10.44 -3.55 -0.02
CA ILE A 51 -10.41 -2.11 0.26
C ILE A 51 -11.65 -1.43 -0.34
N SER A 52 -11.98 -1.75 -1.59
CA SER A 52 -13.15 -1.19 -2.29
C SER A 52 -14.49 -1.59 -1.62
N LYS A 53 -14.58 -2.79 -1.05
CA LYS A 53 -15.74 -3.23 -0.25
C LYS A 53 -15.83 -2.43 1.05
N LEU A 54 -14.73 -2.33 1.80
CA LEU A 54 -14.68 -1.58 3.06
C LEU A 54 -14.97 -0.09 2.88
N GLN A 55 -14.50 0.54 1.80
CA GLN A 55 -14.80 1.93 1.48
C GLN A 55 -16.27 2.15 1.12
N ARG A 56 -16.91 1.22 0.40
CA ARG A 56 -18.35 1.26 0.11
C ARG A 56 -19.20 1.06 1.36
N GLU A 57 -18.78 0.18 2.27
CA GLU A 57 -19.47 -0.08 3.53
C GLU A 57 -19.35 1.12 4.49
N ASN A 58 -18.15 1.72 4.59
CA ASN A 58 -17.93 2.90 5.43
C ASN A 58 -18.57 4.18 4.84
N GLY A 59 -18.60 4.33 3.51
CA GLY A 59 -19.25 5.45 2.84
C GLY A 59 -20.77 5.46 2.97
N LYS A 60 -21.40 4.30 3.21
CA LYS A 60 -22.84 4.19 3.50
C LYS A 60 -23.20 4.57 4.95
N ASN A 61 -22.24 4.54 5.88
CA ASN A 61 -22.45 4.87 7.30
C ASN A 61 -22.12 6.33 7.66
N ALA A 62 -21.62 7.12 6.70
CA ALA A 62 -21.25 8.53 6.90
C ALA A 62 -22.34 9.53 6.42
N GLY A 63 -23.57 9.07 6.21
CA GLY A 63 -24.67 9.87 5.65
C GLY A 63 -25.53 10.65 6.66
N THR A 64 -25.21 10.68 7.96
CA THR A 64 -26.16 11.23 8.96
C THR A 64 -25.61 12.25 9.96
N LYS A 65 -24.38 12.79 9.80
CA LYS A 65 -23.91 13.94 10.61
C LYS A 65 -22.89 14.77 9.84
N ALA A 66 -23.36 15.59 8.93
CA ALA A 66 -22.58 16.68 8.34
C ALA A 66 -23.52 17.85 8.04
N GLU A 67 -24.08 18.42 9.10
CA GLU A 67 -24.53 19.81 9.09
C GLU A 67 -23.54 20.58 9.97
N ASP A 68 -23.13 21.75 9.49
CA ASP A 68 -22.14 22.68 10.04
C ASP A 68 -20.66 22.26 9.96
N LEU A 69 -20.00 22.67 8.87
CA LEU A 69 -19.16 23.88 8.89
C LEU A 69 -18.51 24.10 7.51
N VAL A 70 -19.07 25.08 6.81
CA VAL A 70 -18.40 26.06 5.93
C VAL A 70 -17.59 25.52 4.74
N GLU A 71 -18.28 25.56 3.60
CA GLU A 71 -17.86 26.03 2.28
C GLU A 71 -16.41 26.55 2.14
N THR A 72 -15.62 25.82 1.37
CA THR A 72 -15.00 26.40 0.18
C THR A 72 -15.12 25.41 -0.96
N GLU A 73 -16.02 25.71 -1.88
CA GLU A 73 -16.09 25.07 -3.18
C GLU A 73 -14.80 25.36 -3.95
N ASP A 74 -14.12 24.33 -4.44
CA ASP A 74 -13.66 24.38 -5.82
C ASP A 74 -13.91 23.02 -6.49
N LYS A 75 -14.47 23.12 -7.70
CA LYS A 75 -15.19 22.07 -8.39
C LYS A 75 -14.21 21.11 -9.06
N GLY A 76 -14.27 19.86 -8.65
CA GLY A 76 -13.58 18.76 -9.33
C GLY A 76 -14.34 17.45 -9.21
N LYS A 77 -15.57 17.39 -9.73
CA LYS A 77 -16.22 16.11 -10.06
C LYS A 77 -15.30 15.36 -11.02
N ILE A 78 -14.76 14.21 -10.62
CA ILE A 78 -14.30 13.21 -11.59
C ILE A 78 -14.96 11.88 -11.24
N ASN A 79 -15.83 11.49 -12.15
CA ASN A 79 -16.57 10.24 -12.20
C ASN A 79 -15.62 9.05 -12.17
N GLY A 80 -16.07 7.94 -11.57
CA GLY A 80 -15.52 6.64 -11.89
C GLY A 80 -15.77 6.30 -13.36
N ASN A 81 -14.72 5.84 -14.04
CA ASN A 81 -14.75 4.71 -14.98
C ASN A 81 -13.40 4.55 -15.69
N GLY A 82 -12.93 3.30 -15.74
CA GLY A 82 -12.38 2.71 -16.96
C GLY A 82 -10.91 3.01 -17.28
N ASP A 83 -10.14 1.91 -17.28
CA ASP A 83 -9.05 1.62 -18.23
C ASP A 83 -8.43 2.80 -18.97
N LYS A 84 -7.24 3.20 -18.52
CA LYS A 84 -6.16 3.74 -19.38
C LYS A 84 -4.81 3.69 -18.63
N PRO A 85 -3.69 3.68 -19.37
CA PRO A 85 -2.49 2.90 -19.07
C PRO A 85 -1.73 3.40 -17.85
N LYS A 86 -0.85 2.53 -17.32
CA LYS A 86 0.14 2.80 -16.27
C LYS A 86 0.86 4.14 -16.49
N GLU A 87 0.26 5.23 -16.04
CA GLU A 87 1.00 6.43 -15.67
C GLU A 87 1.72 6.06 -14.39
N GLU A 88 3.04 6.03 -14.48
CA GLU A 88 3.93 6.17 -13.34
C GLU A 88 3.43 7.39 -12.56
N ASN A 89 2.64 7.15 -11.51
CA ASN A 89 2.08 8.19 -10.65
C ASN A 89 3.27 8.79 -9.87
N THR A 90 4.00 9.68 -10.53
CA THR A 90 5.08 10.52 -9.98
C THR A 90 4.54 11.62 -9.09
N ASP A 91 3.21 11.74 -9.02
CA ASP A 91 2.52 12.66 -8.15
C ASP A 91 2.98 12.51 -6.69
N PRO A 92 3.24 13.63 -5.99
CA PRO A 92 3.67 13.60 -4.60
C PRO A 92 2.55 13.08 -3.69
N ALA A 93 2.95 12.39 -2.62
CA ALA A 93 2.05 11.84 -1.63
C ALA A 93 1.11 12.91 -1.06
N THR A 94 -0.18 12.57 -1.01
CA THR A 94 -1.23 13.47 -0.49
C THR A 94 -1.01 13.79 0.98
N VAL A 95 -1.52 14.94 1.43
CA VAL A 95 -1.49 15.36 2.85
C VAL A 95 -2.06 14.27 3.76
N LYS A 96 -3.13 13.59 3.35
CA LYS A 96 -3.75 12.50 4.11
C LYS A 96 -2.83 11.28 4.25
N GLN A 97 -2.11 10.91 3.19
CA GLN A 97 -1.15 9.80 3.23
C GLN A 97 0.03 10.13 4.14
N ARG A 98 0.57 11.35 4.04
CA ARG A 98 1.66 11.83 4.91
C ARG A 98 1.23 11.83 6.38
N TYR A 99 0.05 12.37 6.67
CA TYR A 99 -0.52 12.36 8.02
C TYR A 99 -0.72 10.93 8.57
N ALA A 100 -1.17 10.00 7.72
CA ALA A 100 -1.31 8.60 8.12
C ALA A 100 0.05 7.96 8.45
N LEU A 101 1.10 8.24 7.67
CA LEU A 101 2.47 7.76 7.94
C LEU A 101 2.98 8.30 9.29
N HIS A 102 2.73 9.57 9.60
CA HIS A 102 3.04 10.15 10.91
C HIS A 102 2.31 9.46 12.06
N LYS A 103 1.04 9.05 11.87
CA LYS A 103 0.32 8.27 12.88
C LYS A 103 0.94 6.91 13.18
N PHE A 104 1.70 6.35 12.25
CA PHE A 104 2.47 5.12 12.46
C PHE A 104 3.85 5.35 13.10
N GLY A 105 4.20 6.61 13.44
CA GLY A 105 5.49 6.95 14.05
C GLY A 105 6.60 7.26 13.04
N ILE A 106 6.27 7.45 11.76
CA ILE A 106 7.22 7.95 10.77
C ILE A 106 7.31 9.46 10.94
N GLU A 107 8.41 9.94 11.50
CA GLU A 107 8.60 11.35 11.81
C GLU A 107 9.00 12.14 10.58
N ASN A 108 9.73 11.52 9.65
CA ASN A 108 10.30 12.17 8.48
C ASN A 108 9.76 11.55 7.18
N VAL A 109 8.66 12.09 6.66
CA VAL A 109 8.08 11.64 5.39
C VAL A 109 8.67 12.46 4.22
N PRO A 110 9.49 11.88 3.32
CA PRO A 110 10.21 12.65 2.32
C PRO A 110 9.26 13.37 1.34
N GLU A 111 9.61 14.59 0.93
CA GLU A 111 8.81 15.36 -0.04
C GLU A 111 8.74 14.66 -1.41
N SER A 112 9.80 13.94 -1.78
CA SER A 112 9.88 13.13 -2.99
C SER A 112 9.03 11.85 -2.95
N LEU A 113 8.39 11.53 -1.82
CA LEU A 113 7.56 10.34 -1.71
C LEU A 113 6.33 10.48 -2.61
N THR A 114 6.15 9.53 -3.51
CA THR A 114 5.01 9.52 -4.44
C THR A 114 3.74 8.98 -3.77
N LYS A 115 2.56 9.27 -4.37
CA LYS A 115 1.27 8.70 -3.92
C LYS A 115 1.28 7.18 -3.91
N LYS A 116 1.94 6.56 -4.89
CA LYS A 116 2.01 5.10 -5.02
C LYS A 116 2.86 4.51 -3.90
N GLU A 117 4.07 5.01 -3.71
CA GLU A 117 4.97 4.54 -2.64
C GLU A 117 4.35 4.74 -1.27
N ALA A 118 3.76 5.91 -1.01
CA ALA A 118 3.07 6.16 0.25
C ALA A 118 1.92 5.17 0.49
N SER A 119 1.18 4.81 -0.55
CA SER A 119 0.11 3.81 -0.45
C SER A 119 0.65 2.41 -0.18
N GLU A 120 1.75 2.02 -0.83
CA GLU A 120 2.40 0.72 -0.62
C GLU A 120 2.96 0.59 0.80
N ILE A 121 3.60 1.64 1.31
CA ILE A 121 4.09 1.71 2.69
C ILE A 121 2.93 1.60 3.68
N LEU A 122 1.89 2.43 3.54
CA LEU A 122 0.72 2.40 4.43
C LEU A 122 0.02 1.04 4.40
N ASN A 123 -0.11 0.43 3.23
CA ASN A 123 -0.70 -0.91 3.12
C ASN A 123 0.13 -1.95 3.87
N SER A 124 1.46 -1.87 3.79
CA SER A 124 2.35 -2.80 4.48
C SER A 124 2.23 -2.63 6.00
N LEU A 125 2.27 -1.38 6.49
CA LEU A 125 2.08 -1.05 7.91
C LEU A 125 0.72 -1.52 8.45
N VAL A 126 -0.36 -1.31 7.68
CA VAL A 126 -1.71 -1.77 8.05
C VAL A 126 -1.78 -3.29 8.07
N CYS A 127 -1.18 -4.00 7.11
CA CYS A 127 -1.14 -5.46 7.10
C CYS A 127 -0.43 -6.00 8.34
N PHE A 128 0.79 -5.54 8.63
CA PHE A 128 1.56 -6.00 9.79
C PHE A 128 0.88 -5.64 11.12
N SER A 129 0.28 -4.45 11.22
CA SER A 129 -0.49 -4.03 12.39
C SER A 129 -1.70 -4.95 12.63
N ARG A 130 -2.42 -5.35 11.58
CA ARG A 130 -3.57 -6.27 11.68
C ARG A 130 -3.19 -7.69 12.04
N GLU A 131 -1.99 -8.11 11.64
CA GLU A 131 -1.44 -9.43 11.98
C GLU A 131 -0.82 -9.47 13.38
N GLY A 132 -0.82 -8.33 14.10
CA GLY A 132 -0.20 -8.21 15.43
C GLY A 132 1.34 -8.22 15.38
N ASN A 133 1.93 -8.17 14.20
CA ASN A 133 3.37 -8.21 13.99
C ASN A 133 3.98 -6.83 14.22
N ARG A 134 4.17 -6.49 15.50
CA ARG A 134 4.74 -5.20 15.92
C ARG A 134 6.20 -5.04 15.51
N GLU A 135 6.95 -6.14 15.44
CA GLU A 135 8.36 -6.12 15.02
C GLU A 135 8.49 -5.64 13.56
N ALA A 136 7.70 -6.20 12.65
CA ALA A 136 7.71 -5.77 11.24
C ALA A 136 7.22 -4.33 11.05
N VAL A 137 6.26 -3.87 11.86
CA VAL A 137 5.85 -2.45 11.86
C VAL A 137 7.01 -1.56 12.29
N ASN A 138 7.68 -1.90 13.39
CA ASN A 138 8.81 -1.12 13.90
C ASN A 138 9.99 -1.10 12.93
N GLU A 139 10.33 -2.23 12.31
CA GLU A 139 11.41 -2.32 11.31
C GLU A 139 11.17 -1.36 10.13
N ILE A 140 9.93 -1.28 9.63
CA ILE A 140 9.58 -0.37 8.53
C ILE A 140 9.67 1.09 8.98
N VAL A 141 9.16 1.40 10.17
CA VAL A 141 9.19 2.76 10.73
C VAL A 141 10.63 3.23 10.94
N GLU A 142 11.47 2.40 11.57
CA GLU A 142 12.88 2.68 11.80
C GLU A 142 13.63 2.86 10.48
N ARG A 143 13.43 1.96 9.51
CA ARG A 143 14.06 2.06 8.19
C ARG A 143 13.68 3.36 7.49
N LEU A 144 12.42 3.78 7.55
CA LEU A 144 11.97 5.01 6.90
C LEU A 144 12.50 6.26 7.59
N ASN A 145 12.59 6.26 8.92
CA ASN A 145 13.20 7.36 9.67
C ASN A 145 14.73 7.42 9.43
N ALA A 146 15.40 6.28 9.25
CA ALA A 146 16.85 6.21 9.00
C ALA A 146 17.27 6.67 7.59
N ILE A 147 16.37 6.69 6.60
CA ILE A 147 16.67 7.15 5.24
C ILE A 147 17.11 8.63 5.22
N ASP A 148 16.67 9.44 6.19
CA ASP A 148 17.06 10.84 6.28
C ASP A 148 18.40 11.06 7.02
N GLU A 149 18.81 10.18 7.93
CA GLU A 149 20.14 10.24 8.55
C GLU A 149 21.28 10.13 7.51
N LEU A 150 21.01 9.46 6.39
CA LEU A 150 21.95 9.37 5.27
C LEU A 150 21.95 10.63 4.40
N LYS A 151 20.81 11.29 4.19
CA LYS A 151 20.73 12.55 3.41
C LYS A 151 21.29 13.75 4.18
N THR A 152 21.08 13.80 5.49
CA THR A 152 21.62 14.85 6.36
C THR A 152 23.15 14.77 6.51
N LYS A 153 23.71 13.55 6.63
CA LYS A 153 25.17 13.35 6.63
C LYS A 153 25.83 13.72 5.29
N THR A 154 25.18 13.45 4.17
CA THR A 154 25.73 13.75 2.83
C THR A 154 25.76 15.27 2.54
N ASN A 155 24.79 16.03 3.05
CA ASN A 155 24.78 17.50 2.89
C ASN A 155 25.78 18.25 3.80
N GLN A 156 26.31 17.61 4.85
CA GLN A 156 27.36 18.19 5.69
C GLN A 156 28.77 18.02 5.08
N THR A 157 29.05 16.92 4.39
CA THR A 157 30.35 16.70 3.73
C THR A 157 30.56 17.60 2.52
N SER A 158 29.50 18.06 1.85
CA SER A 158 29.61 19.00 0.71
C SER A 158 29.84 20.46 1.12
N LYS A 159 29.75 20.81 2.41
CA LYS A 159 29.98 22.18 2.90
C LYS A 159 31.40 22.46 3.42
N ILE A 160 32.29 21.46 3.45
CA ILE A 160 33.66 21.60 3.98
C ILE A 160 34.70 21.70 2.84
N ALA A 161 34.28 21.56 1.57
CA ALA A 161 35.14 21.73 0.40
C ALA A 161 34.83 23.03 -0.35
N LEU A 162 35.14 24.18 0.27
CA LEU A 162 35.32 25.47 -0.41
C LEU A 162 36.33 26.31 0.37
#